data_AF-A0A0C2N363-F1
#
_entry.id   AF-A0A0C2N363-F1
#
_cell.length_a   1.000
_cell.length_b   1.000
_cell.length_c   1.000
_cell.angle_alpha   90.00
_cell.angle_beta   90.00
_cell.angle_gamma   90.00
#
_symmetry.space_group_name_H-M   'P 1'
#
loop_
_entity.id
_entity.type
_entity.pdbx_description
1 polymer ?
#
loop_
_entity_poly.entity_id
_entity_poly.type
_entity_poly.pdbx_seq_one_letter_code
_entity_poly.pdbx_strand_id
1 'polypeptide(L)'
;MPLDRSSHDKIWAIKDAVNLALFKAGDNPLNEKHFCGYFIEAFELFFSSGLHECIFIMDSVRFHKTNRVQTMLQENGRRGISLPPYSPFLNQIENLLPKWNKIVKPAPRDQKPTYLI
;
A
#
# COMPACT_ATOMS: atom_id res chain seq x y z
N MET A 1 -11.25 32.03 -0.78
CA MET A 1 -10.52 31.18 -1.75
C MET A 1 -10.46 29.77 -1.18
N PRO A 2 -11.05 28.74 -1.82
CA PRO A 2 -10.81 27.37 -1.39
C PRO A 2 -9.47 26.89 -1.96
N LEU A 3 -8.63 26.36 -1.07
CA LEU A 3 -7.39 25.67 -1.42
C LEU A 3 -7.76 24.45 -2.28
N ASP A 4 -7.33 24.43 -3.55
CA ASP A 4 -7.36 23.25 -4.40
C ASP A 4 -6.53 22.15 -3.71
N ARG A 5 -7.22 21.17 -3.13
CA ARG A 5 -6.58 19.97 -2.61
C ARG A 5 -6.36 19.06 -3.81
N SER A 6 -5.15 19.09 -4.36
CA SER A 6 -4.62 18.03 -5.19
C SER A 6 -4.93 16.68 -4.53
N SER A 7 -5.91 15.94 -5.05
CA SER A 7 -6.20 14.57 -4.64
C SER A 7 -5.00 13.72 -5.02
N HIS A 8 -4.18 13.39 -4.02
CA HIS A 8 -3.08 12.45 -4.18
C HIS A 8 -3.63 11.07 -3.83
N ASP A 9 -3.92 10.27 -4.84
CA ASP A 9 -4.30 8.88 -4.65
C ASP A 9 -3.17 8.16 -3.91
N LYS A 10 -3.48 7.55 -2.77
CA LYS A 10 -2.53 6.74 -2.02
C LYS A 10 -2.60 5.31 -2.53
N ILE A 11 -1.46 4.77 -2.91
CA ILE A 11 -1.34 3.39 -3.37
C ILE A 11 -0.75 2.55 -2.24
N TRP A 12 -1.39 1.43 -1.97
CA TRP A 12 -0.83 0.34 -1.19
C TRP A 12 -0.60 -0.85 -2.11
N ALA A 13 0.53 -1.52 -1.95
CA ALA A 13 0.93 -2.63 -2.81
C ALA A 13 1.70 -3.68 -2.03
N ILE A 14 1.48 -4.95 -2.37
CA ILE A 14 2.29 -6.08 -1.96
C ILE A 14 2.85 -6.75 -3.19
N LYS A 15 4.15 -7.05 -3.13
CA LYS A 15 4.90 -7.72 -4.17
C LYS A 15 5.64 -8.90 -3.56
N ASP A 16 5.69 -10.02 -4.28
CA ASP A 16 6.65 -11.09 -4.01
C ASP A 16 7.90 -10.92 -4.89
N ALA A 17 8.82 -11.88 -4.86
CA ALA A 17 10.07 -11.80 -5.62
C ALA A 17 9.84 -11.64 -7.14
N VAL A 18 8.74 -12.21 -7.65
CA VAL A 18 8.43 -12.33 -9.08
C VAL A 18 7.31 -11.40 -9.50
N ASN A 19 6.21 -11.31 -8.74
CA ASN A 19 4.96 -10.69 -9.16
C ASN A 19 4.42 -9.64 -8.17
N LEU A 20 3.71 -8.65 -8.69
CA LEU A 20 2.84 -7.78 -7.88
C LEU A 20 1.60 -8.59 -7.47
N ALA A 21 1.49 -8.92 -6.19
CA ALA A 21 0.47 -9.82 -5.67
C ALA A 21 -0.86 -9.10 -5.40
N LEU A 22 -0.81 -7.84 -4.95
CA LEU A 22 -1.99 -7.04 -4.67
C LEU A 22 -1.65 -5.55 -4.74
N PHE A 23 -2.55 -4.72 -5.27
CA PHE A 23 -2.46 -3.27 -5.13
C PHE A 23 -3.84 -2.65 -4.99
N LYS A 24 -3.92 -1.53 -4.27
CA LYS A 24 -5.15 -0.77 -4.06
C LYS A 24 -4.83 0.72 -4.04
N ALA A 25 -5.59 1.49 -4.80
CA ALA A 25 -5.54 2.94 -4.79
C ALA A 25 -6.74 3.49 -4.01
N GLY A 26 -6.56 4.58 -3.28
CA GLY A 26 -7.68 5.28 -2.66
C GLY A 26 -7.30 6.66 -2.13
N ASP A 27 -8.32 7.50 -1.95
CA ASP A 27 -8.17 8.91 -1.56
C ASP A 27 -8.02 9.09 -0.04
N ASN A 28 -8.27 8.02 0.72
CA ASN A 28 -8.27 8.07 2.17
C ASN A 28 -6.85 8.18 2.73
N PRO A 29 -6.64 8.92 3.82
CA PRO A 29 -5.38 8.89 4.52
C PRO A 29 -5.03 7.46 4.95
N LEU A 30 -3.86 6.97 4.53
CA LEU A 30 -3.26 5.77 5.10
C LEU A 30 -3.12 5.97 6.61
N ASN A 31 -4.04 5.37 7.35
CA ASN A 31 -4.04 5.29 8.81
C ASN A 31 -4.01 3.81 9.21
N GLU A 32 -3.73 3.56 10.48
CA GLU A 32 -3.59 2.20 11.02
C GLU A 32 -4.82 1.32 10.78
N LYS A 33 -6.04 1.88 10.85
CA LYS A 33 -7.28 1.13 10.65
C LYS A 33 -7.43 0.65 9.19
N HIS A 34 -7.21 1.53 8.22
CA HIS A 34 -7.25 1.16 6.80
C HIS A 34 -6.12 0.19 6.45
N PHE A 35 -4.95 0.40 7.06
CA PHE A 35 -3.79 -0.44 6.84
C PHE A 35 -4.02 -1.89 7.30
N CYS A 36 -4.61 -2.11 8.48
CA CYS A 36 -5.03 -3.43 8.91
C CYS A 36 -6.04 -4.08 7.95
N GLY A 37 -6.99 -3.31 7.42
CA GLY A 37 -7.96 -3.81 6.45
C GLY A 37 -7.30 -4.38 5.18
N TYR A 38 -6.30 -3.69 4.64
CA TYR A 38 -5.55 -4.19 3.48
C TYR A 38 -4.81 -5.51 3.75
N PHE A 39 -4.33 -5.71 4.98
CA PHE A 39 -3.73 -6.97 5.37
C PHE A 39 -4.72 -8.12 5.45
N ILE A 40 -5.90 -7.90 6.02
CA ILE A 40 -6.93 -8.95 6.07
C ILE A 40 -7.32 -9.40 4.65
N GLU A 41 -7.52 -8.46 3.72
CA GLU A 41 -7.79 -8.79 2.32
C GLU A 41 -6.63 -9.60 1.69
N ALA A 42 -5.38 -9.18 1.91
CA ALA A 42 -4.21 -9.94 1.45
C ALA A 42 -4.12 -11.34 2.08
N PHE A 43 -4.50 -11.45 3.34
CA PHE A 43 -4.45 -12.68 4.10
C PHE A 43 -5.41 -13.74 3.55
N GLU A 44 -6.62 -13.33 3.22
CA GLU A 44 -7.65 -14.16 2.59
C GLU A 44 -7.20 -14.59 1.18
N LEU A 45 -6.61 -13.67 0.41
CA LEU A 45 -6.07 -13.97 -0.91
C LEU A 45 -4.95 -15.02 -0.84
N PHE A 46 -4.01 -14.85 0.09
CA PHE A 46 -2.88 -15.77 0.27
C PHE A 46 -3.33 -17.14 0.78
N PHE A 47 -4.29 -17.17 1.69
CA PHE A 47 -4.86 -18.42 2.17
C PHE A 47 -5.53 -19.19 1.02
N SER A 48 -6.30 -18.49 0.18
CA SER A 48 -6.97 -19.08 -0.98
C SER A 48 -6.00 -19.56 -2.06
N SER A 49 -4.80 -19.00 -2.14
CA SER A 49 -3.74 -19.41 -3.07
C SER A 49 -2.78 -20.46 -2.50
N GLY A 50 -3.01 -20.97 -1.28
CA GLY A 50 -2.17 -21.98 -0.63
C GLY A 50 -0.88 -21.41 -0.01
N LEU A 51 -0.76 -20.09 0.10
CA LEU A 51 0.36 -19.40 0.75
C LEU A 51 0.10 -19.26 2.25
N HIS A 52 0.45 -20.31 2.99
CA HIS A 52 0.24 -20.39 4.43
C HIS A 52 1.34 -19.71 5.26
N GLU A 53 2.57 -19.65 4.73
CA GLU A 53 3.70 -19.00 5.40
C GLU A 53 4.23 -17.83 4.55
N CYS A 54 4.16 -16.62 5.09
CA CYS A 54 4.74 -15.44 4.44
C CYS A 54 5.37 -14.48 5.45
N ILE A 55 6.43 -13.81 4.99
CA ILE A 55 7.13 -12.75 5.72
C ILE A 55 6.86 -11.44 4.99
N PHE A 56 6.27 -10.47 5.69
CA PHE A 56 6.02 -9.14 5.17
C PHE A 56 7.22 -8.26 5.47
N ILE A 57 7.89 -7.81 4.42
CA ILE A 57 8.96 -6.81 4.51
C ILE A 57 8.32 -5.46 4.24
N MET A 58 8.39 -4.56 5.21
CA MET A 58 7.78 -3.23 5.15
C MET A 58 8.83 -2.14 5.38
N ASP A 59 8.61 -0.96 4.84
CA ASP A 59 9.45 0.20 5.15
C ASP A 59 9.33 0.60 6.64
N SER A 60 10.16 1.54 7.08
CA SER A 60 10.27 1.93 8.48
C SER A 60 9.17 2.87 8.98
N VAL A 61 8.05 3.02 8.26
CA VAL A 61 6.98 3.97 8.62
C VAL A 61 6.39 3.64 10.00
N ARG A 62 6.11 4.69 10.78
CA ARG A 62 5.74 4.57 12.21
C ARG A 62 4.56 3.63 12.47
N PHE A 63 3.53 3.68 11.63
CA PHE A 63 2.34 2.86 11.84
C PHE A 63 2.54 1.37 11.49
N HIS A 64 3.60 0.99 10.77
CA HIS A 64 3.95 -0.42 10.54
C HIS A 64 4.47 -1.10 11.82
N LYS A 65 4.93 -0.31 12.78
CA LYS A 65 5.57 -0.78 14.02
C LYS A 65 4.63 -0.80 15.22
N THR A 66 3.35 -0.47 15.05
CA THR A 66 2.40 -0.49 16.17
C THR A 66 2.15 -1.92 16.63
N ASN A 67 1.88 -2.07 17.93
CA ASN A 67 1.55 -3.37 18.52
C ASN A 67 0.36 -4.02 17.78
N ARG A 68 -0.63 -3.23 17.36
CA ARG A 68 -1.80 -3.73 16.63
C ARG A 68 -1.41 -4.43 15.32
N VAL A 69 -0.53 -3.83 14.52
CA VAL A 69 -0.07 -4.42 13.26
C VAL A 69 0.74 -5.69 13.53
N GLN A 70 1.60 -5.67 14.55
CA GLN A 70 2.39 -6.86 14.94
C GLN A 70 1.50 -8.01 15.45
N THR A 71 0.55 -7.72 16.33
CA THR A 71 -0.42 -8.69 16.85
C THR A 71 -1.25 -9.28 15.71
N MET A 72 -1.78 -8.45 14.82
CA MET A 72 -2.55 -8.92 13.66
C MET A 72 -1.73 -9.85 12.77
N LEU A 73 -0.45 -9.56 12.52
CA LEU A 73 0.43 -10.45 11.76
C LEU A 73 0.63 -11.79 12.50
N GLN A 74 0.93 -11.74 13.80
CA GLN A 74 1.16 -12.94 14.62
C GLN A 74 -0.06 -13.85 14.74
N GLU A 75 -1.25 -13.28 15.01
CA GLU A 75 -2.52 -14.02 15.10
C GLU A 75 -2.86 -14.74 13.80
N ASN A 76 -2.37 -14.21 12.68
CA ASN A 76 -2.55 -14.78 11.35
C ASN A 76 -1.37 -15.65 10.90
N GLY A 77 -0.49 -16.08 11.81
CA GLY A 77 0.65 -16.97 11.52
C GLY A 77 1.75 -16.33 10.67
N ARG A 78 1.81 -15.00 10.62
CA ARG A 78 2.68 -14.23 9.73
C ARG A 78 3.70 -13.41 10.51
N ARG A 79 4.83 -13.12 9.87
CA ARG A 79 5.90 -12.29 10.46
C ARG A 79 6.08 -10.99 9.68
N GLY A 80 6.17 -9.88 10.39
CA GLY A 80 6.54 -8.58 9.82
C GLY A 80 7.99 -8.24 10.14
N ILE A 81 8.76 -7.82 9.14
CA ILE A 81 10.11 -7.29 9.29
C ILE A 81 10.08 -5.85 8.79
N SER A 82 10.43 -4.90 9.65
CA SER A 82 10.66 -3.51 9.24
C SER A 82 12.08 -3.34 8.73
N LEU A 83 12.22 -2.69 7.57
CA LEU A 83 13.53 -2.31 7.04
C LEU A 83 14.20 -1.26 7.93
N PRO A 84 15.55 -1.20 7.91
CA PRO A 84 16.28 -0.09 8.52
C PRO A 84 15.84 1.25 7.92
N PRO A 85 15.88 2.35 8.70
CA PRO A 85 15.61 3.68 8.19
C PRO A 85 16.47 4.00 6.95
N TYR A 86 15.92 4.78 6.02
CA TYR A 86 16.62 5.24 4.81
C TYR A 86 17.21 4.13 3.92
N SER A 87 16.58 2.95 3.90
CA SER A 87 17.02 1.81 3.08
C SER A 87 16.06 1.50 1.92
N PRO A 88 15.73 2.46 1.04
CA PRO A 88 14.79 2.23 -0.06
C PRO A 88 15.29 1.18 -1.06
N PHE A 89 16.60 1.01 -1.20
CA PHE A 89 17.22 -0.01 -2.04
C PHE A 89 16.90 -1.46 -1.60
N LEU A 90 16.51 -1.66 -0.33
CA LEU A 90 16.06 -2.96 0.19
C LEU A 90 14.56 -3.18 -0.04
N ASN A 91 13.79 -2.14 -0.31
CA ASN A 91 12.37 -2.25 -0.61
C ASN A 91 12.18 -2.47 -2.11
N GLN A 92 11.86 -3.71 -2.50
CA GLN A 92 11.67 -4.06 -3.91
C GLN A 92 10.57 -3.25 -4.61
N ILE A 93 9.61 -2.68 -3.86
CA ILE A 93 8.53 -1.83 -4.39
C ILE A 93 9.06 -0.48 -4.89
N GLU A 94 10.15 0.05 -4.32
CA GLU A 94 10.74 1.32 -4.74
C GLU A 94 11.25 1.27 -6.20
N ASN A 95 11.55 0.08 -6.72
CA ASN A 95 11.93 -0.09 -8.12
C ASN A 95 10.72 -0.15 -9.07
N LEU A 96 9.51 -0.39 -8.55
CA LEU A 96 8.27 -0.47 -9.32
C LEU A 96 7.63 0.90 -9.50
N LEU A 97 7.61 1.73 -8.45
CA LEU A 97 6.94 3.04 -8.48
C LEU A 97 7.46 3.97 -9.60
N PRO A 98 8.78 4.08 -9.86
CA PRO A 98 9.29 4.90 -10.97
C PRO A 98 8.89 4.36 -12.35
N LYS A 99 8.74 3.04 -12.50
CA LYS A 99 8.25 2.44 -13.76
C LYS A 99 6.77 2.70 -13.94
N TRP A 100 6.00 2.59 -12.86
CA TRP A 100 4.57 2.90 -12.84
C TRP A 100 4.29 4.35 -13.25
N ASN A 101 5.04 5.31 -12.73
CA ASN A 101 4.89 6.74 -13.07
C ASN A 101 5.19 7.07 -14.54
N LYS A 102 5.93 6.20 -15.26
CA LYS A 102 6.13 6.36 -16.71
C LYS A 102 4.92 5.89 -17.52
N ILE A 103 4.09 5.03 -16.95
CA ILE A 103 2.94 4.40 -17.61
C ILE A 103 1.66 5.15 -17.24
N VAL A 104 1.49 5.47 -15.96
CA VAL A 104 0.32 6.20 -15.47
C VAL A 104 0.47 7.67 -15.80
N LYS A 105 -0.38 8.12 -16.72
CA LYS A 105 -0.52 9.54 -17.03
C LYS A 105 -1.30 10.19 -15.90
N PRO A 106 -0.85 11.34 -15.37
CA PRO A 106 -1.68 12.12 -14.45
C PRO A 106 -3.00 12.47 -15.15
N ALA A 107 -4.10 12.42 -14.41
CA ALA A 107 -5.40 12.82 -14.93
C ALA A 107 -5.32 14.29 -15.43
N PRO A 108 -6.02 14.63 -16.53
CA PRO A 108 -6.09 16.02 -16.98
C PRO A 108 -6.61 16.90 -15.85
N ARG A 109 -5.87 17.98 -15.53
CA ARG A 109 -6.17 18.86 -14.39
C ARG A 109 -7.42 19.71 -14.55
N ASP A 110 -8.10 19.65 -15.70
CA ASP A 110 -9.18 20.56 -16.04
C ASP A 110 -10.37 19.84 -16.72
N GLN A 111 -11.27 19.27 -15.94
CA GLN A 111 -12.67 19.17 -16.33
C GLN A 111 -13.52 19.75 -15.19
N LYS A 112 -13.89 21.02 -15.33
CA LYS A 112 -14.96 21.61 -14.52
C LYS A 112 -16.21 20.74 -14.69
N PRO A 113 -16.94 20.38 -13.62
CA PRO A 113 -18.25 19.79 -13.79
C PRO A 113 -19.13 20.80 -14.55
N THR A 114 -19.51 20.45 -15.77
CA THR A 114 -20.55 21.16 -16.49
C THR A 114 -21.84 20.93 -15.74
N TYR A 115 -22.19 21.84 -14.83
CA TYR A 115 -23.57 21.94 -14.38
C TYR A 115 -24.39 22.34 -15.60
N LEU A 116 -25.14 21.37 -16.15
CA LEU A 116 -26.24 21.66 -17.06
C LEU A 116 -27.30 22.40 -16.23
N ILE A 117 -27.53 23.66 -16.61
CA ILE A 117 -28.63 24.50 -16.11
C ILE A 117 -29.91 24.05 -16.81
#